data_AF-A0A2P4ZZ86-F1
#
_entry.id   AF-A0A2P4ZZ86-F1
#
_cell.length_a   1.000
_cell.length_b   1.000
_cell.length_c   1.000
_cell.angle_alpha   90.00
_cell.angle_beta   90.00
_cell.angle_gamma   90.00
#
_symmetry.space_group_name_H-M   'P 1'
#
loop_
_entity.id
_entity.type
_entity.pdbx_description
1 polymer ?
#
loop_
_entity_poly.entity_id
_entity_poly.type
_entity_poly.pdbx_seq_one_letter_code
_entity_poly.pdbx_strand_id
1 'polypeptide(L)'
;MKSTSQHLRPLVLRQQLSPSSSNTRSFASSTIHPPRQTSKPTQKSPFIQQKPKQKQKLLLRDTIRRFIPEEAKKFIRPTGTLCTTPETAAFFVKHNIEPDNGAARRFTAGPAIQNATKAYNAVVAFSPRHIVHPHDLRFFDPRGHPLAAARREKYLRKSREEPLWIMVTSAGAASTVVRVMTQRRLKSAIYRYLEDLGFPNGVGEHKEIRGTVWITLYDPVKASKLPPEPFAEAIARALRSNCAQPMR
;
A
#
# COMPACT_ATOMS: atom_id res chain seq x y z
N MET A 1 -25.19 20.77 48.75
CA MET A 1 -26.25 19.96 49.40
C MET A 1 -27.32 19.62 48.37
N LYS A 2 -27.92 18.41 48.46
CA LYS A 2 -28.74 17.66 47.45
C LYS A 2 -27.84 16.94 46.43
N SER A 3 -27.45 15.67 46.53
CA SER A 3 -28.08 14.41 46.96
C SER A 3 -29.29 13.96 46.13
N THR A 4 -29.05 13.05 45.18
CA THR A 4 -29.93 11.90 44.94
C THR A 4 -29.17 10.74 44.31
N SER A 5 -29.53 9.56 44.78
CA SER A 5 -28.85 8.28 44.72
C SER A 5 -29.59 7.32 43.76
N GLN A 6 -28.85 6.32 43.27
CA GLN A 6 -29.27 4.94 42.95
C GLN A 6 -30.22 4.68 41.77
N HIS A 7 -29.78 3.82 40.84
CA HIS A 7 -30.22 2.41 40.86
C HIS A 7 -29.35 1.49 39.97
N LEU A 8 -28.79 0.47 40.63
CA LEU A 8 -28.26 -0.77 40.05
C LEU A 8 -29.41 -1.75 39.78
N ARG A 9 -29.32 -2.52 38.69
CA ARG A 9 -29.82 -3.90 38.60
C ARG A 9 -28.92 -4.76 37.70
N PRO A 10 -28.42 -5.91 38.18
CA PRO A 10 -27.85 -7.01 37.38
C PRO A 10 -28.91 -8.11 37.15
N LEU A 11 -28.69 -9.02 36.19
CA LEU A 11 -29.31 -10.37 35.96
C LEU A 11 -28.93 -10.76 34.50
N VAL A 12 -28.56 -11.96 34.05
CA VAL A 12 -28.54 -13.34 34.55
C VAL A 12 -27.59 -14.19 33.71
N LEU A 13 -26.95 -15.12 34.40
CA LEU A 13 -26.19 -16.28 33.93
C LEU A 13 -27.10 -17.33 33.25
N ARG A 14 -26.75 -17.84 32.07
CA ARG A 14 -27.27 -19.14 31.60
C ARG A 14 -26.14 -20.01 31.07
N GLN A 15 -25.72 -20.95 31.91
CA GLN A 15 -25.07 -22.20 31.52
C GLN A 15 -26.07 -23.06 30.74
N GLN A 16 -25.59 -23.80 29.75
CA GLN A 16 -26.06 -25.16 29.52
C GLN A 16 -24.91 -26.05 29.01
N LEU A 17 -24.89 -27.25 29.58
CA LEU A 17 -23.93 -28.32 29.46
C LEU A 17 -24.13 -29.15 28.18
N SER A 18 -23.05 -29.84 27.81
CA SER A 18 -22.83 -30.85 26.77
C SER A 18 -23.77 -32.08 26.81
N PRO A 19 -23.76 -32.95 25.78
CA PRO A 19 -22.90 -34.14 25.89
C PRO A 19 -22.22 -34.63 24.59
N SER A 20 -21.20 -35.44 24.86
CA SER A 20 -20.40 -36.34 24.03
C SER A 20 -21.16 -37.29 23.10
N SER A 21 -20.56 -37.64 21.97
CA SER A 21 -20.63 -39.01 21.42
C SER A 21 -19.38 -39.31 20.57
N SER A 22 -18.56 -40.21 21.09
CA SER A 22 -17.56 -41.00 20.36
C SER A 22 -18.24 -41.99 19.42
N ASN A 23 -17.66 -42.24 18.24
CA ASN A 23 -17.80 -43.55 17.60
C ASN A 23 -16.55 -43.92 16.79
N THR A 24 -15.90 -44.97 17.31
CA THR A 24 -14.87 -45.80 16.73
C THR A 24 -15.46 -46.66 15.60
N ARG A 25 -14.73 -46.88 14.51
CA ARG A 25 -14.51 -48.23 13.96
C ARG A 25 -13.48 -48.22 12.82
N SER A 26 -12.45 -49.02 13.07
CA SER A 26 -11.44 -49.55 12.16
C SER A 26 -12.04 -50.57 11.18
N PHE A 27 -11.30 -50.88 10.11
CA PHE A 27 -10.95 -52.20 9.53
C PHE A 27 -10.40 -51.91 8.11
N ALA A 28 -9.10 -52.14 7.84
CA ALA A 28 -8.50 -53.39 7.31
C ALA A 28 -9.05 -53.72 5.89
N SER A 29 -8.31 -54.18 4.88
CA SER A 29 -6.97 -54.74 4.77
C SER A 29 -6.61 -54.87 3.27
N SER A 30 -5.30 -54.94 2.98
CA SER A 30 -4.60 -55.79 1.98
C SER A 30 -5.09 -55.81 0.51
N THR A 31 -4.24 -55.70 -0.53
CA THR A 31 -3.30 -56.74 -1.05
C THR A 31 -2.62 -56.11 -2.28
N ILE A 32 -1.30 -55.87 -2.39
CA ILE A 32 -0.14 -56.74 -2.71
C ILE A 32 -0.11 -57.34 -4.16
N HIS A 33 0.76 -56.73 -5.00
CA HIS A 33 1.65 -57.28 -6.07
C HIS A 33 1.12 -57.74 -7.47
N PRO A 34 1.98 -57.95 -8.50
CA PRO A 34 2.96 -57.03 -9.14
C PRO A 34 3.00 -57.22 -10.71
N PRO A 35 4.13 -57.11 -11.49
CA PRO A 35 4.19 -56.30 -12.72
C PRO A 35 4.35 -57.09 -14.04
N ARG A 36 4.31 -56.43 -15.21
CA ARG A 36 4.87 -57.01 -16.45
C ARG A 36 5.41 -55.98 -17.47
N GLN A 37 6.62 -56.29 -17.90
CA GLN A 37 7.46 -55.82 -19.03
C GLN A 37 6.68 -55.79 -20.38
N THR A 38 7.05 -55.19 -21.52
CA THR A 38 8.27 -54.74 -22.23
C THR A 38 7.75 -53.86 -23.40
N SER A 39 8.39 -52.79 -23.90
CA SER A 39 9.33 -52.80 -25.05
C SER A 39 9.39 -51.37 -25.66
N LYS A 40 10.58 -50.93 -26.10
CA LYS A 40 10.81 -49.84 -27.10
C LYS A 40 10.89 -50.49 -28.51
N PRO A 41 11.10 -49.80 -29.66
CA PRO A 41 11.25 -48.36 -29.95
C PRO A 41 10.48 -47.88 -31.21
N THR A 42 10.20 -46.57 -31.36
CA THR A 42 10.28 -45.93 -32.69
C THR A 42 10.53 -44.43 -32.54
N GLN A 43 11.68 -43.99 -33.05
CA GLN A 43 12.03 -42.59 -33.23
C GLN A 43 11.14 -41.95 -34.30
N LYS A 44 10.38 -40.92 -33.93
CA LYS A 44 9.96 -39.86 -34.84
C LYS A 44 10.10 -38.53 -34.11
N SER A 45 11.04 -37.73 -34.59
CA SER A 45 11.36 -36.39 -34.12
C SER A 45 10.11 -35.49 -34.15
N PRO A 46 9.66 -34.91 -33.03
CA PRO A 46 8.74 -33.79 -33.09
C PRO A 46 9.57 -32.54 -33.40
N PHE A 47 9.29 -31.96 -34.57
CA PHE A 47 9.69 -30.64 -34.98
C PHE A 47 9.32 -29.66 -33.86
N ILE A 48 10.31 -29.20 -33.08
CA ILE A 48 10.11 -28.18 -32.05
C ILE A 48 9.86 -26.87 -32.80
N GLN A 49 8.60 -26.59 -33.12
CA GLN A 49 8.15 -25.23 -33.40
C GLN A 49 8.37 -24.44 -32.10
N GLN A 50 9.51 -23.77 -32.01
CA GLN A 50 9.75 -22.76 -30.98
C GLN A 50 8.71 -21.67 -31.20
N LYS A 51 7.62 -21.72 -30.44
CA LYS A 51 6.74 -20.56 -30.25
C LYS A 51 7.65 -19.39 -29.91
N PRO A 52 7.55 -18.24 -30.62
CA PRO A 52 8.31 -17.07 -30.23
C PRO A 52 7.95 -16.79 -28.77
N LYS A 53 8.95 -16.88 -27.88
CA LYS A 53 8.85 -16.43 -26.50
C LYS A 53 8.45 -14.97 -26.59
N GLN A 54 7.15 -14.69 -26.49
CA GLN A 54 6.64 -13.36 -26.25
C GLN A 54 7.35 -12.90 -25.00
N LYS A 55 8.27 -11.95 -25.19
CA LYS A 55 8.96 -11.22 -24.13
C LYS A 55 7.87 -10.58 -23.27
N GLN A 56 7.39 -11.30 -22.26
CA GLN A 56 6.48 -10.77 -21.28
C GLN A 56 7.20 -9.63 -20.57
N LYS A 57 6.75 -8.42 -20.87
CA LYS A 57 7.04 -7.12 -20.25
C LYS A 57 7.72 -7.25 -18.87
N LEU A 58 9.05 -7.26 -18.85
CA LEU A 58 9.86 -7.28 -17.63
C LEU A 58 9.92 -5.91 -16.92
N LEU A 59 9.27 -4.86 -17.46
CA LEU A 59 9.40 -3.49 -16.96
C LEU A 59 8.32 -3.05 -15.94
N LEU A 60 7.38 -3.92 -15.56
CA LEU A 60 6.28 -3.58 -14.64
C LEU A 60 6.51 -4.05 -13.18
N ARG A 61 7.59 -4.78 -12.89
CA ARG A 61 7.78 -5.39 -11.56
C ARG A 61 8.13 -4.39 -10.45
N ASP A 62 8.71 -3.25 -10.82
CA ASP A 62 9.21 -2.28 -9.84
C ASP A 62 8.20 -1.19 -9.49
N THR A 63 7.08 -1.07 -10.19
CA THR A 63 6.05 -0.06 -9.91
C THR A 63 4.92 -0.62 -9.05
N ILE A 64 4.25 0.24 -8.29
CA ILE A 64 3.04 -0.17 -7.56
C ILE A 64 1.81 -0.23 -8.46
N ARG A 65 0.81 -1.01 -8.03
CA ARG A 65 -0.50 -1.01 -8.70
C ARG A 65 -1.13 0.37 -8.55
N ARG A 66 -1.52 0.96 -9.69
CA ARG A 66 -2.26 2.22 -9.75
C ARG A 66 -3.55 2.13 -8.95
N PHE A 67 -3.85 3.18 -8.21
CA PHE A 67 -5.13 3.35 -7.55
C PHE A 67 -5.85 4.51 -8.22
N ILE A 68 -6.92 4.20 -8.94
CA ILE A 68 -7.71 5.18 -9.69
C ILE A 68 -9.14 5.15 -9.16
N PRO A 69 -9.59 6.21 -8.47
CA PRO A 69 -10.99 6.35 -8.05
C PRO A 69 -11.95 6.31 -9.23
N GLU A 70 -13.17 5.83 -9.01
CA GLU A 70 -14.20 5.68 -10.06
C GLU A 70 -14.46 6.99 -10.81
N GLU A 71 -14.45 8.11 -10.10
CA GLU A 71 -14.69 9.44 -10.67
C GLU A 71 -13.57 9.85 -11.63
N ALA A 72 -12.34 9.40 -11.38
CA ALA A 72 -11.17 9.72 -12.19
C ALA A 72 -10.91 8.74 -13.33
N LYS A 73 -11.49 7.53 -13.29
CA LYS A 73 -11.29 6.51 -14.34
C LYS A 73 -11.60 7.01 -15.75
N LYS A 74 -12.57 7.90 -15.89
CA LYS A 74 -13.05 8.41 -17.19
C LYS A 74 -12.00 9.22 -17.95
N PHE A 75 -11.02 9.77 -17.25
CA PHE A 75 -10.01 10.64 -17.84
C PHE A 75 -8.58 10.25 -17.43
N ILE A 76 -8.36 9.02 -16.97
CA ILE A 76 -7.02 8.45 -16.82
C ILE A 76 -6.85 7.33 -17.85
N ARG A 77 -5.83 7.45 -18.69
CA ARG A 77 -5.51 6.43 -19.69
C ARG A 77 -4.96 5.16 -19.01
N PRO A 78 -5.04 3.99 -19.66
CA PRO A 78 -4.41 2.76 -19.16
C PRO A 78 -2.90 2.89 -18.88
N THR A 79 -2.24 3.83 -19.57
CA THR A 79 -0.83 4.18 -19.36
C THR A 79 -0.54 4.90 -18.03
N GLY A 80 -1.59 5.36 -17.32
CA GLY A 80 -1.47 6.22 -16.13
C GLY A 80 -1.55 7.72 -16.44
N THR A 81 -1.56 8.10 -17.71
CA THR A 81 -1.62 9.50 -18.14
C THR A 81 -2.97 10.13 -17.79
N LEU A 82 -2.95 11.22 -17.03
CA LEU A 82 -4.11 12.04 -16.74
C LEU A 82 -4.47 12.92 -17.95
N CYS A 83 -5.67 12.73 -18.50
CA CYS A 83 -6.28 13.65 -19.44
C CYS A 83 -6.88 14.83 -18.65
N THR A 84 -6.31 16.02 -18.81
CA THR A 84 -6.71 17.23 -18.09
C THR A 84 -6.56 18.45 -19.00
N THR A 85 -6.91 19.64 -18.50
CA THR A 85 -6.72 20.90 -19.25
C THR A 85 -5.22 21.20 -19.48
N PRO A 86 -4.85 21.90 -20.56
CA PRO A 86 -3.45 22.26 -20.82
C PRO A 86 -2.81 23.04 -19.64
N GLU A 87 -3.60 23.91 -19.02
CA GLU A 87 -3.18 24.68 -17.85
C GLU A 87 -2.79 23.80 -16.65
N THR A 88 -3.58 22.74 -16.39
CA THR A 88 -3.33 21.81 -15.30
C THR A 88 -2.14 20.90 -15.61
N ALA A 89 -2.01 20.46 -16.86
CA ALA A 89 -0.84 19.69 -17.31
C ALA A 89 0.46 20.51 -17.15
N ALA A 90 0.45 21.77 -17.59
CA ALA A 90 1.57 22.69 -17.43
C ALA A 90 1.91 22.92 -15.95
N PHE A 91 0.90 23.06 -15.08
CA PHE A 91 1.10 23.17 -13.63
C PHE A 91 1.86 21.96 -13.05
N PHE A 92 1.45 20.73 -13.38
CA PHE A 92 2.11 19.53 -12.86
C PHE A 92 3.56 19.41 -13.31
N VAL A 93 3.84 19.73 -14.58
CA VAL A 93 5.21 19.75 -15.12
C VAL A 93 6.04 20.83 -14.43
N LYS A 94 5.55 22.07 -14.39
CA LYS A 94 6.26 23.24 -13.83
C LYS A 94 6.65 23.03 -12.37
N HIS A 95 5.78 22.41 -11.58
CA HIS A 95 5.99 22.20 -10.15
C HIS A 95 6.48 20.79 -9.79
N ASN A 96 6.85 19.99 -10.80
CA ASN A 96 7.36 18.62 -10.63
C ASN A 96 6.42 17.71 -9.81
N ILE A 97 5.12 17.93 -9.91
CA ILE A 97 4.07 17.16 -9.22
C ILE A 97 3.57 16.06 -10.16
N GLU A 98 3.43 14.85 -9.65
CA GLU A 98 3.09 13.65 -10.39
C GLU A 98 1.61 13.25 -10.15
N PRO A 99 0.75 13.25 -11.18
CA PRO A 99 -0.63 12.76 -11.05
C PRO A 99 -0.75 11.22 -11.02
N ASP A 100 0.20 10.47 -11.59
CA ASP A 100 0.16 8.99 -11.62
C ASP A 100 0.83 8.39 -10.38
N ASN A 101 0.03 7.87 -9.45
CA ASN A 101 0.59 7.17 -8.30
C ASN A 101 1.34 5.88 -8.67
N GLY A 102 1.08 5.31 -9.84
CA GLY A 102 1.83 4.19 -10.40
C GLY A 102 3.27 4.52 -10.78
N ALA A 103 3.64 5.81 -10.85
CA ALA A 103 5.02 6.23 -11.07
C ALA A 103 5.92 5.95 -9.85
N ALA A 104 5.34 5.75 -8.66
CA ALA A 104 6.10 5.37 -7.47
C ALA A 104 6.71 3.96 -7.63
N ARG A 105 7.99 3.85 -7.28
CA ARG A 105 8.73 2.59 -7.32
C ARG A 105 8.64 1.87 -5.99
N ARG A 106 8.44 0.57 -6.01
CA ARG A 106 8.43 -0.28 -4.82
C ARG A 106 9.73 -0.08 -4.06
N PHE A 107 9.59 0.15 -2.77
CA PHE A 107 10.71 0.51 -1.90
C PHE A 107 11.10 -0.70 -1.04
N THR A 108 12.08 -1.47 -1.53
CA THR A 108 12.58 -2.71 -0.90
C THR A 108 13.99 -2.53 -0.34
N ALA A 109 14.23 -1.42 0.36
CA ALA A 109 15.53 -1.01 0.87
C ALA A 109 15.97 -1.81 2.12
N GLY A 110 16.20 -3.12 1.94
CA GLY A 110 16.79 -4.02 2.94
C GLY A 110 15.80 -4.89 3.73
N PRO A 111 16.31 -5.81 4.57
CA PRO A 111 15.48 -6.81 5.26
C PRO A 111 14.49 -6.21 6.25
N ALA A 112 14.85 -5.13 6.94
CA ALA A 112 14.00 -4.51 7.96
C ALA A 112 12.67 -4.03 7.36
N ILE A 113 12.72 -3.25 6.27
CA ILE A 113 11.51 -2.77 5.60
C ILE A 113 10.73 -3.92 4.94
N GLN A 114 11.41 -4.94 4.42
CA GLN A 114 10.74 -6.12 3.85
C GLN A 114 9.98 -6.92 4.92
N ASN A 115 10.60 -7.12 6.09
CA ASN A 115 9.96 -7.80 7.22
C ASN A 115 8.79 -6.99 7.77
N ALA A 116 8.97 -5.67 7.92
CA ALA A 116 7.89 -4.76 8.32
C ALA A 116 6.74 -4.77 7.32
N THR A 117 7.00 -4.60 6.02
CA THR A 117 5.93 -4.63 5.00
C THR A 117 5.18 -5.96 4.96
N LYS A 118 5.89 -7.09 5.12
CA LYS A 118 5.27 -8.42 5.23
C LYS A 118 4.40 -8.56 6.49
N ALA A 119 4.89 -8.13 7.66
CA ALA A 119 4.15 -8.27 8.92
C ALA A 119 2.81 -7.52 8.89
N TYR A 120 2.79 -6.31 8.34
CA TYR A 120 1.61 -5.44 8.28
C TYR A 120 0.77 -5.66 7.02
N ASN A 121 1.13 -6.64 6.19
CA ASN A 121 0.50 -6.89 4.89
C ASN A 121 0.39 -5.61 4.05
N ALA A 122 1.53 -4.94 3.89
CA ALA A 122 1.64 -3.63 3.25
C ALA A 122 2.59 -3.69 2.05
N VAL A 123 2.39 -2.78 1.11
CA VAL A 123 3.39 -2.42 0.10
C VAL A 123 3.81 -0.99 0.35
N VAL A 124 5.12 -0.74 0.33
CA VAL A 124 5.70 0.59 0.42
C VAL A 124 6.39 0.90 -0.90
N ALA A 125 6.22 2.14 -1.34
CA ALA A 125 6.85 2.69 -2.52
C ALA A 125 7.29 4.12 -2.28
N PHE A 126 8.27 4.55 -3.07
CA PHE A 126 8.82 5.88 -3.02
C PHE A 126 8.86 6.48 -4.43
N SER A 127 8.58 7.78 -4.49
CA SER A 127 8.82 8.61 -5.65
C SER A 127 9.57 9.85 -5.22
N PRO A 128 10.64 10.27 -5.92
CA PRO A 128 11.29 11.55 -5.66
C PRO A 128 10.41 12.75 -6.06
N ARG A 129 9.33 12.51 -6.81
CA ARG A 129 8.31 13.52 -7.14
C ARG A 129 7.17 13.46 -6.14
N HIS A 130 6.59 14.63 -5.88
CA HIS A 130 5.38 14.76 -5.08
C HIS A 130 4.18 14.21 -5.86
N ILE A 131 3.49 13.21 -5.33
CA ILE A 131 2.36 12.55 -6.00
C ILE A 131 1.04 13.15 -5.51
N VAL A 132 0.12 13.50 -6.42
CA VAL A 132 -1.23 13.97 -6.10
C VAL A 132 -2.03 12.85 -5.44
N HIS A 133 -2.83 13.18 -4.42
CA HIS A 133 -3.72 12.19 -3.83
C HIS A 133 -4.79 11.76 -4.87
N PRO A 134 -4.99 10.47 -5.16
CA PRO A 134 -5.83 10.03 -6.27
C PRO A 134 -7.27 10.52 -6.21
N HIS A 135 -7.84 10.66 -5.01
CA HIS A 135 -9.19 11.22 -4.84
C HIS A 135 -9.31 12.70 -5.22
N ASP A 136 -8.21 13.45 -5.26
CA ASP A 136 -8.20 14.83 -5.75
C ASP A 136 -8.12 14.91 -7.28
N LEU A 137 -7.82 13.80 -7.99
CA LEU A 137 -7.75 13.79 -9.46
C LEU A 137 -9.09 14.15 -10.12
N ARG A 138 -10.21 13.91 -9.43
CA ARG A 138 -11.56 14.34 -9.86
C ARG A 138 -11.71 15.85 -10.10
N PHE A 139 -10.84 16.67 -9.51
CA PHE A 139 -10.84 18.12 -9.68
C PHE A 139 -10.00 18.59 -10.86
N PHE A 140 -9.35 17.68 -11.58
CA PHE A 140 -8.47 17.97 -12.71
C PHE A 140 -9.02 17.31 -13.98
N ASP A 141 -10.33 17.38 -14.15
CA ASP A 141 -11.00 16.83 -15.32
C ASP A 141 -10.60 17.59 -16.61
N PRO A 142 -10.78 16.98 -17.80
CA PRO A 142 -10.41 17.62 -19.06
C PRO A 142 -11.34 18.74 -19.52
N ARG A 143 -12.54 18.88 -18.92
CA ARG A 143 -13.51 19.94 -19.21
C ARG A 143 -13.31 21.18 -18.34
N GLY A 144 -12.44 21.08 -17.32
CA GLY A 144 -12.26 22.07 -16.29
C GLY A 144 -13.20 21.84 -15.11
N HIS A 145 -12.68 22.07 -13.91
CA HIS A 145 -13.45 21.99 -12.67
C HIS A 145 -13.35 23.32 -11.92
N PRO A 146 -14.44 23.87 -11.34
CA PRO A 146 -14.41 25.16 -10.64
C PRO A 146 -13.36 25.21 -9.52
N LEU A 147 -13.17 24.10 -8.82
CA LEU A 147 -12.17 23.96 -7.74
C LEU A 147 -10.74 23.65 -8.22
N ALA A 148 -10.47 23.53 -9.52
CA ALA A 148 -9.15 23.15 -10.02
C ALA A 148 -8.06 24.15 -9.62
N ALA A 149 -8.35 25.45 -9.71
CA ALA A 149 -7.42 26.52 -9.31
C ALA A 149 -7.09 26.43 -7.80
N ALA A 150 -8.11 26.33 -6.95
CA ALA A 150 -7.92 26.17 -5.50
C ALA A 150 -7.13 24.90 -5.14
N ARG A 151 -7.32 23.81 -5.89
CA ARG A 151 -6.56 22.57 -5.69
C ARG A 151 -5.10 22.71 -6.13
N ARG A 152 -4.84 23.38 -7.25
CA ARG A 152 -3.46 23.68 -7.69
C ARG A 152 -2.74 24.53 -6.65
N GLU A 153 -3.37 25.59 -6.14
CA GLU A 153 -2.78 26.44 -5.10
C GLU A 153 -2.45 25.64 -3.83
N LYS A 154 -3.39 24.79 -3.39
CA LYS A 154 -3.14 23.89 -2.25
C LYS A 154 -1.92 23.00 -2.45
N TYR A 155 -1.78 22.38 -3.63
CA TYR A 155 -0.66 21.49 -3.91
C TYR A 155 0.66 22.25 -4.10
N LEU A 156 0.61 23.47 -4.63
CA LEU A 156 1.77 24.35 -4.74
C LEU A 156 2.29 24.76 -3.36
N ARG A 157 1.40 25.23 -2.49
CA ARG A 157 1.77 25.55 -1.10
C ARG A 157 2.37 24.35 -0.40
N LYS A 158 1.68 23.20 -0.51
CA LYS A 158 2.13 21.94 0.10
C LYS A 158 3.51 21.47 -0.41
N SER A 159 3.82 21.63 -1.70
CA SER A 159 5.12 21.16 -2.24
C SER A 159 6.30 22.04 -1.82
N ARG A 160 6.02 23.29 -1.43
CA ARG A 160 7.00 24.21 -0.85
C ARG A 160 7.23 23.95 0.63
N GLU A 161 6.15 23.78 1.39
CA GLU A 161 6.19 23.64 2.86
C GLU A 161 6.57 22.22 3.31
N GLU A 162 6.14 21.19 2.58
CA GLU A 162 6.32 19.79 2.95
C GLU A 162 7.21 19.07 1.92
N PRO A 163 8.52 18.89 2.18
CA PRO A 163 9.39 18.16 1.25
C PRO A 163 9.03 16.68 1.18
N LEU A 164 8.59 16.06 2.29
CA LEU A 164 8.18 14.67 2.32
C LEU A 164 6.68 14.49 2.51
N TRP A 165 6.02 13.90 1.52
CA TRP A 165 4.61 13.51 1.63
C TRP A 165 4.48 12.03 1.98
N ILE A 166 3.85 11.73 3.11
CA ILE A 166 3.52 10.34 3.47
C ILE A 166 2.03 10.11 3.22
N MET A 167 1.74 9.19 2.30
CA MET A 167 0.38 8.75 1.96
C MET A 167 0.20 7.31 2.38
N VAL A 168 -0.82 7.05 3.20
CA VAL A 168 -1.20 5.70 3.60
C VAL A 168 -2.60 5.45 3.10
N THR A 169 -2.73 4.44 2.26
CA THR A 169 -3.99 3.97 1.70
C THR A 169 -4.24 2.54 2.15
N SER A 170 -5.48 2.09 2.01
CA SER A 170 -5.87 0.73 2.41
C SER A 170 -6.80 0.12 1.38
N ALA A 171 -6.42 -1.03 0.86
CA ALA A 171 -7.27 -1.95 0.14
C ALA A 171 -7.97 -2.92 1.13
N GLY A 172 -8.95 -3.69 0.65
CA GLY A 172 -9.68 -4.67 1.46
C GLY A 172 -11.00 -4.16 2.02
N ALA A 173 -11.65 -4.93 2.89
CA ALA A 173 -13.03 -4.74 3.36
C ALA A 173 -13.15 -4.35 4.86
N ALA A 174 -12.26 -3.49 5.36
CA ALA A 174 -12.38 -2.96 6.72
C ALA A 174 -13.30 -1.73 6.82
N SER A 175 -13.84 -1.48 8.01
CA SER A 175 -14.60 -0.26 8.29
C SER A 175 -13.74 0.99 8.11
N THR A 176 -14.38 2.11 7.73
CA THR A 176 -13.71 3.40 7.54
C THR A 176 -12.95 3.84 8.78
N VAL A 177 -13.52 3.62 9.98
CA VAL A 177 -12.88 3.97 11.26
C VAL A 177 -11.55 3.24 11.43
N VAL A 178 -11.52 1.92 11.21
CA VAL A 178 -10.29 1.12 11.33
C VAL A 178 -9.24 1.59 10.33
N ARG A 179 -9.63 1.87 9.08
CA ARG A 179 -8.70 2.39 8.06
C ARG A 179 -8.09 3.71 8.48
N VAL A 180 -8.91 4.69 8.83
CA VAL A 180 -8.47 6.05 9.17
C VAL A 180 -7.60 6.04 10.42
N MET A 181 -8.00 5.30 11.47
CA MET A 181 -7.21 5.19 12.69
C MET A 181 -5.86 4.53 12.44
N THR A 182 -5.84 3.42 11.70
CA THR A 182 -4.60 2.71 11.37
C THR A 182 -3.66 3.57 10.52
N GLN A 183 -4.19 4.23 9.48
CA GLN A 183 -3.43 5.14 8.62
C GLN A 183 -2.82 6.28 9.43
N ARG A 184 -3.63 6.96 10.26
CA ARG A 184 -3.17 8.07 11.11
C ARG A 184 -2.09 7.61 12.09
N ARG A 185 -2.28 6.47 12.75
CA ARG A 185 -1.33 5.92 13.72
C ARG A 185 0.02 5.61 13.07
N LEU A 186 0.03 4.87 11.95
CA LEU A 186 1.26 4.53 11.24
C LEU A 186 1.95 5.78 10.69
N LYS A 187 1.20 6.68 10.04
CA LYS A 187 1.75 7.93 9.51
C LYS A 187 2.40 8.79 10.59
N SER A 188 1.73 8.95 11.73
CA SER A 188 2.24 9.74 12.85
C SER A 188 3.51 9.12 13.44
N ALA A 189 3.54 7.79 13.58
CA ALA A 189 4.73 7.09 14.06
C ALA A 189 5.92 7.27 13.10
N ILE A 190 5.72 7.21 11.78
CA ILE A 190 6.80 7.44 10.81
C ILE A 190 7.37 8.85 10.95
N TYR A 191 6.52 9.88 11.09
CA TYR A 191 7.01 11.25 11.29
C TYR A 191 7.81 11.40 12.58
N ARG A 192 7.36 10.80 13.68
CA ARG A 192 8.10 10.81 14.96
C ARG A 192 9.48 10.18 14.81
N TYR A 193 9.56 8.99 14.20
CA TYR A 193 10.85 8.34 13.98
C TYR A 193 11.75 9.11 13.00
N LEU A 194 11.19 9.83 12.02
CA LEU A 194 11.98 10.72 11.18
C LEU A 194 12.53 11.91 11.97
N GLU A 195 11.72 12.49 12.85
CA GLU A 195 12.13 13.57 13.77
C GLU A 195 13.25 13.10 14.70
N ASP A 196 13.13 11.93 15.32
CA ASP A 196 14.16 11.32 16.16
C ASP A 196 15.47 11.07 15.40
N LEU A 197 15.39 10.87 14.08
CA LEU A 197 16.55 10.70 13.20
C LEU A 197 17.11 12.03 12.66
N GLY A 198 16.59 13.18 13.11
CA GLY A 198 17.01 14.51 12.68
C GLY A 198 16.42 14.94 11.33
N PHE A 199 15.28 14.38 10.92
CA PHE A 199 14.55 14.73 9.70
C PHE A 199 13.08 15.12 9.97
N PRO A 200 12.78 16.11 10.84
CA PRO A 200 11.41 16.60 11.02
C PRO A 200 10.78 16.98 9.67
N ASN A 201 9.62 16.39 9.37
CA ASN A 201 8.92 16.55 8.08
C ASN A 201 9.77 16.25 6.82
N GLY A 202 10.85 15.48 6.97
CA GLY A 202 11.79 15.16 5.90
C GLY A 202 12.92 16.19 5.71
N VAL A 203 13.07 17.18 6.60
CA VAL A 203 14.17 18.16 6.55
C VAL A 203 15.15 17.89 7.68
N GLY A 204 16.43 17.72 7.37
CA GLY A 204 17.52 17.72 8.34
C GLY A 204 18.50 18.87 8.10
N GLU A 205 19.58 18.93 8.87
CA GLU A 205 20.49 20.10 8.92
C GLU A 205 21.12 20.47 7.56
N HIS A 206 21.54 19.47 6.77
CA HIS A 206 22.15 19.66 5.45
C HIS A 206 21.56 18.75 4.37
N LYS A 207 20.52 18.00 4.72
CA LYS A 207 19.90 17.01 3.84
C LYS A 207 18.39 17.09 3.94
N GLU A 208 17.70 16.82 2.84
CA GLU A 208 16.25 16.61 2.83
C GLU A 208 15.91 15.25 2.23
N ILE A 209 14.74 14.73 2.58
CA ILE A 209 14.08 13.61 1.92
C ILE A 209 12.90 14.22 1.17
N ARG A 210 13.04 14.41 -0.14
CA ARG A 210 11.99 15.03 -0.96
C ARG A 210 11.22 14.02 -1.79
N GLY A 211 9.90 14.14 -1.81
CA GLY A 211 9.02 13.35 -2.66
C GLY A 211 7.83 12.76 -1.91
N THR A 212 7.39 11.58 -2.33
CA THR A 212 6.23 10.88 -1.74
C THR A 212 6.55 9.44 -1.38
N VAL A 213 6.26 9.09 -0.12
CA VAL A 213 6.18 7.72 0.36
C VAL A 213 4.74 7.27 0.24
N TRP A 214 4.52 6.26 -0.59
CA TRP A 214 3.23 5.65 -0.82
C TRP A 214 3.14 4.31 -0.11
N ILE A 215 2.19 4.18 0.81
CA ILE A 215 1.94 2.97 1.59
C ILE A 215 0.56 2.46 1.26
N THR A 216 0.46 1.19 0.88
CA THR A 216 -0.82 0.51 0.63
C THR A 216 -0.95 -0.66 1.60
N LEU A 217 -1.91 -0.58 2.51
CA LEU A 217 -2.27 -1.68 3.41
C LEU A 217 -3.29 -2.59 2.74
N TYR A 218 -3.00 -3.88 2.59
CA TYR A 218 -3.95 -4.85 2.04
C TYR A 218 -4.83 -5.50 3.10
N ASP A 219 -4.38 -5.47 4.36
CA ASP A 219 -5.17 -5.92 5.51
C ASP A 219 -5.05 -4.88 6.65
N PRO A 220 -5.87 -3.82 6.61
CA PRO A 220 -5.87 -2.79 7.66
C PRO A 220 -6.35 -3.34 9.02
N VAL A 221 -7.13 -4.42 9.08
CA VAL A 221 -7.56 -5.02 10.35
C VAL A 221 -6.36 -5.67 11.04
N LYS A 222 -5.58 -6.47 10.31
CA LYS A 222 -4.33 -7.04 10.83
C LYS A 222 -3.34 -5.95 11.24
N ALA A 223 -3.12 -4.96 10.37
CA ALA A 223 -2.21 -3.85 10.66
C ALA A 223 -2.61 -3.05 11.91
N SER A 224 -3.92 -2.91 12.18
CA SER A 224 -4.43 -2.21 13.36
C SER A 224 -4.05 -2.88 14.69
N LYS A 225 -3.86 -4.20 14.69
CA LYS A 225 -3.55 -5.00 15.89
C LYS A 225 -2.07 -4.99 16.26
N LEU A 226 -1.20 -4.57 15.34
CA LEU A 226 0.24 -4.52 15.56
C LEU A 226 0.66 -3.16 16.15
N PRO A 227 1.74 -3.06 16.94
CA PRO A 227 2.30 -1.76 17.36
C PRO A 227 2.79 -0.97 16.14
N PRO A 228 2.70 0.36 16.04
CA PRO A 228 3.17 1.09 14.86
C PRO A 228 4.70 1.25 14.77
N GLU A 229 5.41 1.11 15.89
CA GLU A 229 6.82 1.48 16.04
C GLU A 229 7.77 0.67 15.14
N PRO A 230 7.72 -0.69 15.09
CA PRO A 230 8.64 -1.46 14.25
C PRO A 230 8.50 -1.13 12.76
N PHE A 231 7.28 -0.84 12.32
CA PHE A 231 7.00 -0.42 10.95
C PHE A 231 7.55 0.96 10.66
N ALA A 232 7.31 1.91 11.57
CA ALA A 232 7.75 3.28 11.44
C ALA A 232 9.27 3.41 11.43
N GLU A 233 9.95 2.75 12.38
CA GLU A 233 11.42 2.73 12.49
C GLU A 233 12.06 2.19 11.20
N ALA A 234 11.56 1.05 10.71
CA ALA A 234 12.09 0.41 9.51
C ALA A 234 11.96 1.31 8.27
N ILE A 235 10.83 2.01 8.11
CA ILE A 235 10.61 2.95 7.01
C ILE A 235 11.48 4.19 7.18
N ALA A 236 11.48 4.82 8.35
CA ALA A 236 12.22 6.05 8.60
C ALA A 236 13.73 5.87 8.38
N ARG A 237 14.31 4.78 8.90
CA ARG A 237 15.72 4.44 8.66
C ARG A 237 16.00 4.18 7.18
N ALA A 238 15.12 3.42 6.51
CA ALA A 238 15.28 3.16 5.08
C ALA A 238 15.26 4.45 4.25
N LEU A 239 14.35 5.38 4.55
CA LEU A 239 14.26 6.68 3.88
C LEU A 239 15.51 7.53 4.12
N ARG A 240 15.98 7.63 5.36
CA ARG A 240 17.22 8.35 5.69
C ARG A 240 18.40 7.81 4.90
N SER A 241 18.58 6.50 4.85
CA SER A 241 19.76 5.89 4.22
C SER A 241 19.74 5.93 2.69
N ASN A 242 18.56 5.92 2.05
CA ASN A 242 18.43 5.71 0.60
C ASN A 242 17.84 6.92 -0.14
N CYS A 243 17.21 7.85 0.56
CA CYS A 243 16.45 8.95 -0.05
C CYS A 243 16.87 10.32 0.46
N ALA A 244 17.70 10.41 1.51
CA ALA A 244 18.25 11.69 1.95
C ALA A 244 19.28 12.20 0.94
N GLN A 245 19.07 13.43 0.48
CA GLN A 245 19.90 14.12 -0.51
C GLN A 245 20.27 15.51 0.02
N PRO A 246 21.29 16.19 -0.53
CA PRO A 246 21.57 17.59 -0.19
C PRO A 246 20.33 18.47 -0.37
N MET A 247 20.16 19.46 0.52
CA MET A 247 19.07 20.43 0.39
C MET A 247 19.19 21.24 -0.91
N ARG A 248 18.04 21.56 -1.49
CA ARG A 248 17.91 22.36 -2.72
C ARG A 248 17.64 23.83 -2.43
#